data_AF-A0A931RFU1-F1
#
_entry.id   AF-A0A931RFU1-F1
#
_cell.length_a   1.000
_cell.length_b   1.000
_cell.length_c   1.000
_cell.angle_alpha   90.00
_cell.angle_beta   90.00
_cell.angle_gamma   90.00
#
_symmetry.space_group_name_H-M   'P 1'
#
loop_
_entity.id
_entity.type
_entity.pdbx_description
1 polymer ?
#
loop_
_entity_poly.entity_id
_entity_poly.type
_entity_poly.pdbx_seq_one_letter_code
_entity_poly.pdbx_strand_id
1 'polypeptide(L)' 'KAEIIIGGGDTADFLEGKFPKNVFISTGGGAMLEFLIKRTLPGIEAIKQFCFYESGD' A
#
# COMPACT_ATOMS: atom_id res chain seq x y z
N LYS A 1 12.08 -15.24 10.17
CA LYS A 1 11.79 -15.16 8.72
C LYS A 1 11.43 -13.71 8.40
N ALA A 2 11.87 -13.16 7.26
CA ALA A 2 11.59 -11.76 6.91
C ALA A 2 10.25 -11.60 6.17
N GLU A 3 9.60 -10.47 6.37
CA GLU A 3 8.50 -10.00 5.52
C GLU A 3 9.05 -9.36 4.26
N ILE A 4 8.42 -9.64 3.13
CA ILE A 4 8.87 -9.20 1.80
C ILE A 4 7.74 -8.39 1.18
N ILE A 5 8.03 -7.15 0.80
CA ILE A 5 7.10 -6.27 0.10
C ILE A 5 7.71 -5.92 -1.25
N ILE A 6 6.99 -6.22 -2.32
CA ILE A 6 7.37 -5.90 -3.70
C ILE A 6 6.41 -4.86 -4.23
N GLY A 7 6.92 -3.84 -4.93
CA GLY A 7 6.13 -2.73 -5.45
C GLY A 7 6.44 -2.39 -6.90
N GLY A 8 5.44 -1.83 -7.57
CA GLY A 8 5.53 -1.39 -8.97
C GLY A 8 4.32 -1.93 -9.74
N GLY A 9 3.65 -1.08 -10.52
CA GLY A 9 2.53 -1.51 -11.38
C GLY A 9 3.00 -2.56 -12.37
N ASP A 10 4.00 -2.20 -13.18
CA ASP A 10 4.62 -3.10 -14.16
C ASP A 10 5.21 -4.37 -13.51
N THR A 11 5.84 -4.22 -12.33
CA THR A 11 6.40 -5.35 -11.58
C THR A 11 5.30 -6.30 -11.12
N ALA A 12 4.16 -5.78 -10.64
CA ALA A 12 3.03 -6.58 -10.21
C ALA A 12 2.38 -7.30 -11.40
N ASP A 13 2.27 -6.65 -12.55
CA ASP A 13 1.70 -7.24 -13.77
C ASP A 13 2.59 -8.36 -14.34
N PHE A 14 3.91 -8.24 -14.20
CA PHE A 14 4.85 -9.27 -14.64
C PHE A 14 4.96 -10.46 -13.65
N LEU A 15 4.63 -10.24 -12.38
CA LEU A 15 4.74 -11.26 -11.34
C LEU A 15 3.51 -12.16 -11.31
N GLU A 16 3.60 -13.29 -12.01
CA GLU A 16 2.57 -14.32 -12.01
C GLU A 16 2.90 -15.49 -11.07
N GLY A 17 1.88 -16.08 -10.44
CA GLY A 17 1.99 -17.33 -9.70
C GLY A 17 1.63 -17.25 -8.21
N LYS A 18 1.94 -18.32 -7.47
CA LYS A 18 1.66 -18.42 -6.03
C LYS A 18 2.87 -17.99 -5.23
N PHE A 19 2.69 -16.99 -4.37
CA PHE A 19 3.73 -16.50 -3.48
C PHE A 19 3.55 -17.05 -2.05
N PRO A 20 4.64 -17.20 -1.28
CA PRO A 20 4.57 -17.51 0.14
C PRO A 20 3.77 -16.45 0.92
N LYS A 21 3.15 -16.84 2.04
CA LYS A 21 2.36 -15.92 2.89
C LYS A 21 3.11 -14.70 3.42
N ASN A 22 4.45 -14.73 3.43
CA ASN A 22 5.28 -13.61 3.89
C ASN A 22 5.65 -12.63 2.77
N VAL A 23 5.06 -12.78 1.58
CA VAL A 23 5.27 -11.88 0.42
C VAL A 23 3.97 -11.12 0.16
N PHE A 24 4.07 -9.79 0.09
CA PHE A 24 3.01 -8.90 -0.32
C PHE A 24 3.43 -8.17 -1.60
N ILE A 25 2.55 -8.15 -2.60
CA ILE A 25 2.77 -7.48 -3.88
C ILE A 25 1.83 -6.28 -3.96
N SER A 26 2.41 -5.08 -4.01
CA SER A 26 1.70 -3.82 -4.14
C SER A 26 1.61 -3.41 -5.60
N THR A 27 0.38 -3.23 -6.09
CA THR A 27 0.09 -2.70 -7.43
C THR A 27 0.17 -1.17 -7.50
N GLY A 28 0.31 -0.50 -6.35
CA GLY A 28 0.33 0.95 -6.27
C GLY A 28 1.68 1.51 -6.66
N GLY A 29 2.11 1.39 -7.92
CA GLY A 29 3.46 1.77 -8.37
C GLY A 29 3.98 3.10 -7.82
N GLY A 30 3.49 4.23 -8.32
CA GLY A 30 3.87 5.56 -7.82
C GLY A 30 3.37 5.83 -6.39
N ALA A 31 2.16 5.35 -6.07
CA ALA A 31 1.53 5.58 -4.76
C ALA A 31 2.33 4.93 -3.60
N MET A 32 2.92 3.75 -3.81
CA MET A 32 3.75 3.06 -2.84
C MET A 32 5.06 3.80 -2.62
N LEU A 33 5.72 4.27 -3.69
CA LEU A 33 6.92 5.08 -3.56
C LEU A 33 6.64 6.37 -2.80
N GLU A 34 5.55 7.05 -3.14
CA GLU A 34 5.12 8.25 -2.43
C GLU A 34 4.81 7.97 -0.96
N PHE A 35 4.14 6.86 -0.65
CA PHE A 35 3.90 6.42 0.71
C PHE A 35 5.20 6.11 1.48
N LEU A 36 6.18 5.47 0.85
CA LEU A 36 7.48 5.19 1.49
C LEU A 36 8.23 6.47 1.86
N ILE A 37 8.12 7.51 1.03
CA ILE A 37 8.76 8.81 1.24
C ILE A 37 7.99 9.64 2.26
N LYS A 38 6.69 9.85 2.03
CA LYS A 38 5.84 10.78 2.79
C LYS A 38 5.14 10.16 3.99
N ARG A 39 5.11 8.83 4.10
CA ARG A 39 4.41 8.05 5.13
C ARG A 39 2.89 8.22 5.15
N THR A 40 2.32 8.92 4.17
CA THR A 40 0.86 9.05 3.99
C THR A 40 0.52 9.35 2.53
N LEU A 41 -0.77 9.29 2.20
CA LEU A 41 -1.35 9.60 0.89
C LEU A 41 -2.68 10.36 1.07
N PRO A 42 -3.10 11.18 0.09
CA PRO A 42 -4.36 11.94 0.18
C PRO A 42 -5.58 11.05 0.50
N GLY A 43 -5.66 9.86 -0.10
CA GLY A 43 -6.75 8.91 0.17
C GLY A 43 -6.71 8.35 1.60
N ILE A 44 -5.51 8.11 2.16
CA ILE A 44 -5.36 7.63 3.54
C ILE A 44 -5.82 8.72 4.52
N GLU A 45 -5.43 9.98 4.30
CA GLU A 45 -5.87 11.09 5.15
C GLU A 45 -7.37 11.36 5.05
N ALA A 46 -7.94 11.28 3.84
CA ALA A 46 -9.38 11.42 3.66
C ALA A 46 -10.17 10.36 4.45
N ILE A 47 -9.72 9.10 4.44
CA ILE A 47 -10.34 8.01 5.21
C ILE A 47 -10.21 8.27 6.72
N LYS A 48 -9.02 8.66 7.19
CA LYS A 48 -8.83 8.99 8.62
C LYS A 48 -9.77 10.12 9.04
N GLN A 49 -9.81 11.21 8.29
CA GLN A 49 -10.66 12.35 8.58
C GLN A 49 -12.15 11.95 8.61
N PHE A 50 -12.59 11.13 7.66
CA PHE A 50 -13.95 10.61 7.64
C PHE A 50 -14.25 9.72 8.86
N CYS A 51 -13.36 8.80 9.23
CA CYS A 51 -13.53 7.95 10.41
C CYS A 51 -13.54 8.75 11.73
N PHE A 52 -12.72 9.81 11.84
CA PHE A 52 -12.75 10.69 13.00
C PHE A 52 -14.09 11.45 13.08
N TYR A 53 -14.60 11.95 11.95
CA TYR A 53 -15.90 12.61 11.90
C TYR A 53 -17.05 11.71 12.39
N GLU A 54 -17.08 10.44 11.95
CA GLU A 54 -18.10 9.47 12.39
C GLU A 54 -17.97 9.07 13.87
N SER A 55 -16.78 9.24 14.45
CA SER A 55 -16.51 8.88 15.86
C SER A 55 -16.85 10.00 16.84
N GLY A 56 -17.20 11.21 16.35
CA GLY A 56 -17.77 12.29 17.15
C GLY A 56 -16.79 13.13 17.99
N ASP A 57 -15.50 13.17 17.61
CA ASP A 57 -14.51 14.13 18.15
C ASP A 57 -14.36 15.37 17.26
#